data_AF-A0A1Z9T741-F1
#
_entry.id   AF-A0A1Z9T741-F1
#
_cell.length_a   1.000
_cell.length_b   1.000
_cell.length_c   1.000
_cell.angle_alpha   90.00
_cell.angle_beta   90.00
_cell.angle_gamma   90.00
#
_symmetry.space_group_name_H-M   'P 1'
#
loop_
_entity.id
_entity.type
_entity.pdbx_description
1 polymer ?
#
loop_
_entity_poly.entity_id
_entity_poly.type
_entity_poly.pdbx_seq_one_letter_code
_entity_poly.pdbx_strand_id
1 'polypeptide(L)' 'MKNPLKFFQEVKQEAFKVTWPTGKETMQGTLMVITMAIIASLFFLLLDQILKFFLDIILSIGI' A
#
# COMPACT_ATOMS: atom_id res chain seq x y z
N MET A 1 1.25 26.24 -35.20
CA MET A 1 1.94 24.93 -35.11
C MET A 1 2.43 24.79 -33.67
N LYS A 2 2.00 23.77 -32.92
CA LYS A 2 2.48 23.53 -31.54
C LYS A 2 4.00 23.47 -31.60
N ASN A 3 4.67 24.50 -31.11
CA ASN A 3 6.12 24.58 -31.20
C ASN A 3 6.67 23.59 -30.16
N PRO A 4 7.19 22.41 -30.56
CA PRO A 4 7.53 21.34 -29.63
C PRO A 4 8.58 21.80 -28.61
N LEU A 5 9.43 22.77 -28.97
CA LEU A 5 10.36 23.44 -28.04
C LEU A 5 9.68 24.11 -26.84
N LYS A 6 8.50 24.74 -27.01
CA LYS A 6 7.76 25.35 -25.89
C LYS A 6 7.18 24.29 -24.95
N PHE A 7 6.73 23.17 -25.49
CA PHE A 7 6.18 22.07 -24.70
C PHE A 7 7.25 21.47 -23.76
N PHE A 8 8.50 21.30 -24.23
CA PHE A 8 9.60 20.87 -23.36
C PHE A 8 9.95 21.89 -22.26
N GLN A 9 9.81 23.19 -22.54
CA GLN A 9 10.01 24.24 -21.53
C GLN A 9 8.91 24.23 -20.47
N GLU A 10 7.65 24.03 -20.88
CA GLU A 10 6.50 23.89 -20.00
C GLU A 10 6.61 22.63 -19.12
N VAL A 11 6.96 21.46 -19.69
CA VAL A 11 7.19 20.21 -18.93
C VAL A 11 8.33 20.35 -17.93
N LYS A 12 9.42 21.06 -18.29
CA LYS A 12 10.51 21.34 -17.35
C LYS A 12 10.03 22.24 -16.21
N GLN A 13 9.22 23.25 -16.48
CA GLN A 13 8.62 24.11 -15.45
C GLN A 13 7.64 23.35 -14.54
N GLU A 14 6.86 22.41 -15.07
CA GLU A 14 5.99 21.53 -14.27
C GLU A 14 6.80 20.52 -13.44
N ALA A 15 7.86 19.96 -14.00
CA ALA A 15 8.76 19.05 -13.30
C ALA A 15 9.43 19.72 -12.09
N PHE A 16 9.71 21.03 -12.15
CA PHE A 16 10.23 21.78 -10.98
C PHE A 16 9.18 22.02 -9.88
N LYS A 17 7.88 21.94 -10.20
CA LYS A 17 6.81 21.98 -9.19
C LYS A 17 6.62 20.63 -8.50
N VAL A 18 7.12 19.54 -9.10
CA VAL A 18 7.07 18.20 -8.50
C VAL A 18 8.16 18.11 -7.43
N THR A 19 7.79 18.40 -6.19
CA THR A 19 8.64 18.15 -5.03
C THR A 19 8.64 16.65 -4.73
N TRP A 20 9.68 15.95 -5.18
CA TRP A 20 9.90 14.58 -4.75
C TRP A 20 10.35 14.54 -3.28
N PRO A 21 9.75 13.66 -2.46
CA PRO A 21 10.16 13.48 -1.09
C PRO A 21 11.62 13.03 -1.03
N THR A 22 12.33 13.49 0.00
CA THR A 22 13.69 13.03 0.24
C THR A 22 13.68 11.56 0.64
N GLY A 23 14.74 10.80 0.32
CA GLY A 23 14.78 9.36 0.63
C GLY A 23 14.54 9.02 2.11
N LYS A 24 14.78 9.97 3.02
CA LYS A 24 14.44 9.85 4.45
C LYS A 24 12.93 9.87 4.71
N GLU A 25 12.19 10.77 4.05
CA GLU A 25 10.73 10.86 4.15
C GLU A 25 10.07 9.64 3.51
N THR A 26 10.60 9.16 2.37
CA THR A 26 10.14 7.91 1.75
C THR A 26 10.30 6.74 2.70
N MET A 27 11.44 6.63 3.39
CA MET A 27 11.69 5.54 4.34
C MET A 27 10.78 5.59 5.56
N GLN A 28 10.48 6.80 6.09
CA GLN A 28 9.47 6.96 7.14
C GLN A 28 8.07 6.57 6.65
N GLY A 29 7.70 6.99 5.43
CA GLY A 29 6.45 6.59 4.78
C GLY A 29 6.31 5.07 4.66
N THR A 30 7.36 4.40 4.18
CA THR A 30 7.39 2.93 4.07
C THR A 30 7.28 2.25 5.42
N LEU A 31 7.94 2.75 6.46
CA LEU A 31 7.89 2.17 7.81
C LEU A 31 6.47 2.23 8.41
N MET A 32 5.74 3.33 8.20
CA MET A 32 4.35 3.46 8.64
C MET A 32 3.44 2.42 7.96
N VAL A 33 3.58 2.25 6.64
CA VAL A 33 2.80 1.26 5.88
C VAL A 33 3.12 -0.16 6.33
N ILE A 34 4.41 -0.49 6.51
CA ILE A 34 4.84 -1.83 6.99
C ILE A 34 4.23 -2.13 8.35
N THR A 35 4.24 -1.16 9.27
CA THR A 35 3.67 -1.34 10.61
C THR A 35 2.17 -1.64 10.54
N MET A 36 1.43 -0.88 9.73
CA MET A 36 0.00 -1.12 9.53
C MET A 36 -0.28 -2.48 8.89
N ALA A 37 0.53 -2.89 7.91
CA ALA A 37 0.41 -4.20 7.26
C ALA A 37 0.67 -5.35 8.24
N ILE A 38 1.67 -5.23 9.13
CA ILE A 38 1.96 -6.23 10.17
C ILE A 38 0.75 -6.37 11.10
N ILE A 39 0.20 -5.26 11.60
CA ILE A 39 -0.97 -5.28 12.49
C ILE A 39 -2.16 -5.94 11.80
N ALA A 40 -2.45 -5.57 10.55
CA ALA A 40 -3.51 -6.17 9.77
C ALA A 40 -3.29 -7.68 9.55
N SER A 41 -2.06 -8.10 9.26
CA SER A 41 -1.72 -9.51 9.05
C SER A 41 -1.94 -10.37 10.30
N LEU A 42 -1.61 -9.83 11.48
CA LEU A 42 -1.86 -10.49 12.76
C LEU A 42 -3.35 -10.63 13.04
N PHE A 43 -4.14 -9.59 12.72
CA PHE A 43 -5.59 -9.65 12.85
C PHE A 43 -6.20 -10.73 11.95
N PHE A 44 -5.81 -10.79 10.67
CA PHE A 44 -6.28 -11.84 9.76
C PHE A 44 -5.87 -13.23 10.23
N LEU A 45 -4.63 -13.41 10.72
CA LEU A 45 -4.16 -14.68 11.25
C LEU A 45 -5.04 -15.20 12.41
N LEU A 46 -5.48 -14.31 13.31
CA LEU A 46 -6.38 -14.66 14.40
C LEU A 46 -7.78 -15.04 13.88
N LEU A 47 -8.31 -14.27 12.92
CA LEU A 47 -9.60 -14.59 12.30
C LEU A 47 -9.56 -15.94 11.57
N ASP A 48 -8.48 -16.25 10.85
CA ASP A 48 -8.34 -17.52 10.13
C ASP A 48 -8.38 -18.71 11.09
N GLN A 49 -7.78 -18.58 12.29
CA GLN A 49 -7.84 -19.63 13.31
C GLN A 49 -9.26 -19.84 13.83
N ILE A 50 -9.97 -18.73 14.11
CA ILE A 50 -11.36 -18.78 14.59
C ILE A 50 -12.24 -19.42 13.52
N LEU A 51 -12.14 -18.96 12.27
CA LEU A 51 -12.94 -19.49 11.16
C LEU A 51 -12.67 -20.97 10.93
N LYS A 52 -11.40 -21.41 10.97
CA LYS A 52 -11.05 -22.84 10.88
C LYS A 52 -11.72 -23.65 11.97
N PHE A 53 -11.63 -23.21 13.22
CA PHE A 53 -12.28 -23.89 14.34
C PHE A 53 -13.79 -24.02 14.16
N PHE A 54 -14.47 -22.95 13.73
CA PHE A 54 -15.90 -23.02 13.43
C PHE A 54 -16.22 -23.95 12.26
N LEU A 55 -15.40 -23.94 11.21
CA LEU A 55 -15.59 -24.77 10.03
C LEU A 55 -15.39 -26.25 10.36
N ASP A 56 -14.40 -26.59 11.19
CA ASP A 56 -14.17 -27.95 11.70
C ASP A 56 -15.37 -28.46 12.52
N ILE A 57 -15.95 -27.61 13.37
CA ILE A 57 -17.18 -27.95 14.12
C ILE A 57 -18.34 -28.23 13.15
N ILE A 58 -18.57 -27.35 12.17
CA ILE A 58 -19.67 -27.51 11.22
C ILE A 58 -19.50 -28.79 10.39
N LEU A 59 -18.29 -29.06 9.90
CA LEU A 59 -18.00 -30.28 9.15
C LEU A 59 -18.13 -31.54 10.00
N SER A 60 -17.73 -31.49 11.28
CA SER A 60 -17.89 -32.61 12.21
C SER A 60 -19.35 -32.88 12.62
N ILE A 61 -20.26 -31.91 12.43
CA ILE A 61 -21.71 -32.09 12.68
C ILE A 61 -22.44 -32.59 11.41
N GLY A 62 -21.91 -32.26 10.22
CA GLY A 62 -22.49 -32.66 8.93
C GLY A 62 -22.06 -34.05 8.43
N ILE A 63 -20.97 -34.60 8.97
CA ILE A 63 -20.60 -36.03 8.90
C ILE A 63 -21.30 -36.77 10.04
#